data_AF-A0A0E9MSZ9-F1
#
_entry.id   AF-A0A0E9MSZ9-F1
#
_cell.length_a   1.000
_cell.length_b   1.000
_cell.length_c   1.000
_cell.angle_alpha   90.00
_cell.angle_beta   90.00
_cell.angle_gamma   90.00
#
_symmetry.space_group_name_H-M   'P 1'
#
loop_
_entity.id
_entity.type
_entity.pdbx_description
1 polymer ?
#
loop_
_entity_poly.entity_id
_entity_poly.type
_entity_poly.pdbx_seq_one_letter_code
_entity_poly.pdbx_strand_id
1 'polypeptide(L)' 'MTPQTDEADELRRLERAVANLPRMQRDIFLAKCRDGRSYAEIAARTRLSRNGVQKRLARALYHIRRQMDGEPLRWWQRWF' A
#
# COMPACT_ATOMS: atom_id res chain seq x y z
N MET A 1 8.56 -32.02 1.77
CA MET A 1 8.74 -30.99 2.81
C MET A 1 8.44 -29.66 2.15
N THR A 2 7.20 -29.17 2.30
CA THR A 2 6.78 -27.91 1.69
C THR A 2 7.62 -26.76 2.27
N PRO A 3 8.15 -25.83 1.46
CA PRO A 3 9.11 -24.85 1.93
C PRO A 3 8.40 -23.77 2.75
N GLN A 4 8.35 -23.95 4.08
CA GLN A 4 7.97 -22.87 5.02
C GLN A 4 8.84 -21.61 4.85
N THR A 5 9.99 -21.71 4.17
CA THR A 5 10.94 -20.62 3.94
C THR A 5 10.44 -19.60 2.92
N ASP A 6 9.75 -20.03 1.86
CA ASP A 6 9.35 -19.12 0.76
C ASP A 6 8.25 -18.15 1.20
N GLU A 7 7.22 -18.64 1.90
CA GLU A 7 6.13 -17.80 2.41
C GLU A 7 6.64 -16.79 3.46
N ALA A 8 7.54 -17.23 4.34
CA ALA A 8 8.15 -16.37 5.34
C ALA A 8 9.04 -15.29 4.70
N ASP A 9 9.75 -15.62 3.62
CA ASP A 9 10.59 -14.66 2.90
C ASP A 9 9.77 -13.66 2.09
N GLU A 10 8.66 -14.09 1.49
CA GLU A 10 7.75 -13.20 0.79
C GLU A 10 7.07 -12.22 1.75
N LEU A 11 6.64 -12.70 2.92
CA LEU A 11 6.10 -11.85 3.98
C LEU A 11 7.12 -10.80 4.44
N ARG A 12 8.38 -11.21 4.67
CA ARG A 12 9.46 -10.27 5.05
C ARG A 12 9.72 -9.22 3.98
N ARG A 13 9.67 -9.59 2.70
CA ARG A 13 9.81 -8.62 1.59
C ARG A 13 8.66 -7.63 1.57
N LEU A 14 7.43 -8.10 1.76
CA LEU A 14 6.26 -7.23 1.85
C LEU A 14 6.34 -6.28 3.05
N GLU A 15 6.72 -6.78 4.23
CA GLU A 15 6.89 -5.97 5.43
C GLU A 15 7.94 -4.86 5.22
N ARG A 16 9.09 -5.20 4.61
CA ARG A 16 10.12 -4.22 4.22
C ARG A 16 9.57 -3.21 3.22
N ALA A 17 8.83 -3.65 2.21
CA ALA A 17 8.25 -2.77 1.20
C ALA A 17 7.27 -1.76 1.82
N VAL A 18 6.44 -2.20 2.75
CA VAL A 18 5.52 -1.36 3.53
C VAL A 18 6.30 -0.42 4.47
N ALA A 19 7.36 -0.90 5.13
CA ALA A 19 8.19 -0.09 6.02
C ALA A 19 8.87 1.07 5.28
N ASN A 20 9.29 0.85 4.03
CA ASN A 20 9.93 1.85 3.16
C ASN A 20 8.96 2.89 2.57
N LEU A 21 7.66 2.76 2.80
CA LEU A 21 6.69 3.76 2.34
C LEU A 21 6.88 5.10 3.07
N PRO A 22 6.65 6.24 2.39
CA PRO A 22 6.51 7.52 3.06
C PRO A 22 5.43 7.43 4.14
N ARG A 23 5.69 8.01 5.32
CA ARG A 23 4.85 7.86 6.53
C ARG A 23 3.34 7.98 6.24
N MET A 24 2.92 9.06 5.57
CA MET A 24 1.50 9.28 5.26
C MET A 24 0.90 8.19 4.34
N GLN A 25 1.68 7.66 3.38
CA GLN A 25 1.22 6.60 2.49
C GLN A 25 1.11 5.27 3.25
N ARG A 26 2.06 5.00 4.14
CA ARG A 26 2.05 3.83 5.04
C ARG A 26 0.82 3.84 5.95
N ASP A 27 0.56 4.97 6.60
CA ASP A 27 -0.56 5.12 7.53
C ASP A 27 -1.92 4.92 6.81
N ILE A 28 -2.06 5.47 5.60
CA ILE A 28 -3.25 5.27 4.76
C ILE A 28 -3.39 3.82 4.31
N PHE A 29 -2.29 3.19 3.87
CA PHE A 29 -2.29 1.80 3.44
C PHE A 29 -2.68 0.86 4.59
N LEU A 30 -2.08 1.02 5.78
CA LEU A 30 -2.41 0.20 6.94
C LEU A 30 -3.85 0.43 7.40
N ALA A 31 -4.32 1.68 7.46
CA ALA A 31 -5.72 1.96 7.81
C ALA A 31 -6.71 1.28 6.85
N LYS A 32 -6.36 1.19 5.55
CA LYS A 32 -7.21 0.54 4.55
C LYS A 32 -7.13 -0.98 4.59
N CYS A 33 -5.91 -1.53 4.54
CA CYS A 33 -5.66 -2.95 4.32
C CYS A 33 -5.65 -3.76 5.62
N ARG A 34 -5.14 -3.18 6.72
CA ARG A 34 -5.09 -3.84 8.03
C ARG A 34 -6.34 -3.54 8.86
N ASP A 35 -6.74 -2.28 8.92
CA ASP A 35 -7.83 -1.85 9.82
C ASP A 35 -9.21 -1.83 9.13
N GLY A 36 -9.27 -2.14 7.82
CA GLY A 36 -10.53 -2.22 7.06
C GLY A 36 -11.27 -0.89 6.88
N ARG A 37 -10.63 0.26 7.11
CA ARG A 37 -11.29 1.57 7.09
C ARG A 37 -11.77 1.96 5.69
N SER A 38 -12.88 2.70 5.65
CA SER A 38 -13.36 3.35 4.44
C SER A 38 -12.51 4.56 4.06
N TYR A 39 -12.55 4.97 2.78
CA TYR A 39 -11.86 6.19 2.33
C TYR A 39 -12.33 7.45 3.08
N ALA A 40 -13.60 7.49 3.49
CA ALA A 40 -14.17 8.62 4.23
C ALA A 40 -13.61 8.70 5.66
N GLU A 41 -13.52 7.57 6.37
CA GLU A 41 -12.93 7.54 7.71
C GLU A 41 -11.44 7.90 7.68
N ILE A 42 -10.70 7.41 6.70
CA ILE A 42 -9.28 7.74 6.53
C ILE A 42 -9.11 9.23 6.21
N ALA A 43 -9.96 9.78 5.33
CA ALA A 43 -9.97 11.20 4.97
C ALA A 43 -10.19 12.07 6.22
N ALA A 44 -11.18 11.74 7.04
CA ALA A 44 -11.46 12.45 8.29
C ALA A 44 -10.27 12.45 9.26
N ARG A 45 -9.61 11.29 9.44
CA ARG A 45 -8.45 11.14 10.34
C ARG A 45 -7.20 11.86 9.85
N THR A 46 -6.96 11.84 8.55
CA THR A 46 -5.74 12.41 7.93
C THR A 46 -5.91 13.86 7.49
N ARG A 47 -7.12 14.44 7.63
CA ARG A 47 -7.50 15.77 7.10
C ARG A 47 -7.25 15.92 5.60
N LEU A 48 -7.45 14.83 4.86
CA LEU A 48 -7.36 14.78 3.41
C LEU A 48 -8.75 14.71 2.79
N SER A 49 -8.88 15.05 1.51
CA SER A 49 -10.07 14.68 0.74
C SER A 49 -10.07 13.18 0.44
N ARG A 50 -11.26 12.60 0.17
CA ARG A 50 -11.39 11.20 -0.28
C ARG A 50 -10.48 10.89 -1.49
N ASN A 51 -10.45 11.82 -2.46
CA ASN A 51 -9.55 11.74 -3.61
C ASN A 51 -8.07 11.77 -3.18
N GLY A 52 -7.70 12.66 -2.25
CA GLY A 52 -6.34 12.73 -1.71
C GLY A 52 -5.89 11.44 -1.03
N VAL A 53 -6.80 10.75 -0.33
CA VAL A 53 -6.54 9.42 0.24
C VAL A 53 -6.33 8.39 -0.86
N GLN A 54 -7.22 8.34 -1.85
CA GLN A 54 -7.13 7.39 -2.96
C GLN A 54 -5.82 7.54 -3.76
N LYS A 55 -5.40 8.78 -4.05
CA LYS A 55 -4.11 9.05 -4.71
C LYS A 55 -2.91 8.58 -3.90
N ARG A 56 -2.92 8.77 -2.58
CA ARG A 56 -1.83 8.31 -1.71
C ARG A 56 -1.83 6.79 -1.56
N LEU A 57 -2.99 6.16 -1.51
CA LEU A 57 -3.10 4.70 -1.50
C LEU A 57 -2.58 4.10 -2.81
N ALA A 58 -2.93 4.67 -3.97
CA ALA A 58 -2.41 4.25 -5.26
C ALA A 58 -0.87 4.38 -5.34
N ARG A 59 -0.31 5.46 -4.79
CA ARG A 59 1.15 5.63 -4.67
C ARG A 59 1.77 4.59 -3.74
N ALA A 60 1.13 4.30 -2.60
CA ALA A 60 1.60 3.25 -1.68
C ALA A 60 1.68 1.89 -2.36
N LEU A 61 0.61 1.49 -3.05
CA LEU A 61 0.54 0.24 -3.80
C LEU A 61 1.59 0.18 -4.91
N TYR A 62 1.84 1.30 -5.61
CA TYR A 62 2.93 1.38 -6.57
C TYR A 62 4.29 1.11 -5.92
N HIS A 63 4.61 1.82 -4.85
CA HIS A 63 5.90 1.66 -4.18
C HIS A 63 6.10 0.23 -3.66
N ILE A 64 5.04 -0.41 -3.15
CA ILE A 64 5.09 -1.82 -2.75
C ILE A 64 5.35 -2.70 -3.97
N ARG A 65 4.54 -2.58 -5.03
CA ARG A 65 4.68 -3.44 -6.22
C ARG A 65 6.03 -3.28 -6.91
N ARG A 66 6.57 -2.06 -6.98
CA ARG A 66 7.90 -1.80 -7.53
C ARG A 66 9.01 -2.48 -6.71
N GLN A 67 8.86 -2.57 -5.39
CA GLN A 67 9.82 -3.25 -4.52
C GLN A 67 9.68 -4.78 -4.56
N MET A 68 8.48 -5.29 -4.86
CA MET A 68 8.20 -6.73 -4.94
C MET A 68 8.55 -7.32 -6.31
N ASP A 69 8.09 -6.70 -7.41
CA ASP A 69 8.04 -7.33 -8.74
C ASP A 69 8.92 -6.63 -9.80
N GLY A 70 9.43 -5.42 -9.54
CA GLY A 70 10.18 -4.63 -10.54
C GLY A 70 9.40 -4.15 -11.77
N GLU A 71 8.13 -4.53 -11.94
CA GLU A 71 7.31 -4.30 -13.13
C GLU A 71 6.66 -2.89 -13.20
N PRO A 72 6.58 -2.27 -14.40
CA PRO A 72 5.87 -1.02 -14.61
C PRO A 72 4.36 -1.18 -14.47
N LEU A 73 3.73 -0.19 -13.83
CA LEU A 73 2.30 -0.22 -13.53
C LEU A 73 1.44 -0.14 -14.79
N ARG A 74 0.37 -0.93 -14.79
CA ARG A 74 -0.69 -0.88 -15.79
C ARG A 74 -1.71 0.23 -15.51
N TRP A 75 -2.14 0.85 -16.62
CA TRP A 75 -3.18 1.84 -16.96
C TRP A 75 -4.41 2.10 -16.07
N TRP A 76 -4.63 1.41 -14.94
CA TRP A 76 -5.68 1.77 -13.96
C TRP A 76 -5.33 3.00 -13.11
N GLN A 77 -4.15 3.57 -13.34
CA GLN A 77 -3.62 4.78 -12.69
C GLN A 77 -3.92 6.09 -13.43
N ARG A 78 -4.56 6.05 -14.61
CA ARG A 78 -4.89 7.26 -15.39
C ARG A 78 -6.20 7.94 -14.97
N TRP A 79 -6.97 7.34 -14.07
CA TRP A 79 -8.31 7.83 -13.69
C TRP A 79 -8.43 8.09 -12.18
N PHE A 80 -7.52 8.91 -11.65
CA PHE A 80 -7.62 9.60 -10.35
C PHE A 80 -7.07 11.03 -10.40
#